data_AF-A0A945S0F3-F1
#
_entry.id   AF-A0A945S0F3-F1
#
_cell.length_a   1.000
_cell.length_b   1.000
_cell.length_c   1.000
_cell.angle_alpha   90.00
_cell.angle_beta   90.00
_cell.angle_gamma   90.00
#
_symmetry.space_group_name_H-M   'P 1'
#
loop_
_entity.id
_entity.type
_entity.pdbx_description
1 polymer ?
#
loop_
_entity_poly.entity_id
_entity_poly.type
_entity_poly.pdbx_seq_one_letter_code
_entity_poly.pdbx_strand_id
1 'polypeptide(L)'
;MANKKRHKSSVHSRKKPRKGKHRRQSDISKILSVPGGAQRVRAAYFTRLSPGAIRANVPRVLRHPFFDPLINLTAKGDVKNVYGNVAPHTDMASSAGWIVGLLLHHKDKLSTFCSLEDRLTAAILRERHAKSMALLDEIDAVCGLSIWSIGVRGAVCKAGNLHDAAQAFLSSALNDCPDSGLFQVIARNVMNRADDSSMFISSSVSLRKQVLRSFHGELRDILIYKLVPRDFAFGYRVDFENVLNFEKNASIVDAYKALLDLCSHALGSEEEQMREIAQDAITRLAGEIADNITDGLASCYGIKRPWRHAGPAFHIVDSYSAGHYADVCNAARRRAPAPPSCTEFEVIAKAAVRTQTNPYEGFMGELHSDLVDVLSKGAGYLKALSRLLTICHTYREISWFRELHFLISRESIYIDRSTDSHLATLSAAYSAVNTPRKALYLPESLRGPYLQSCRAAIGPSLSLDLLAAVEGREASILNTPIFDDLEEERARKYEALMRLEQDDTRAAIPLLIQLSTSDDELIANEATKMLTDAYIDVGETEKAIGLFVAASLRNTNVVPLFDTQRICQAARDAISGFERRIRLDQAVFLRMCSAISIGAGLLRRAARVFRDSPLPAFRACSR
;
A
#
# COMPACT_ATOMS: atom_id res chain seq x y z
N MET A 1 35.04 -91.31 -46.06
CA MET A 1 35.64 -91.29 -44.70
C MET A 1 36.07 -89.86 -44.40
N ALA A 2 35.74 -89.37 -43.19
CA ALA A 2 36.25 -88.22 -42.43
C ALA A 2 36.94 -87.03 -43.16
N ASN A 3 36.88 -85.76 -42.76
CA ASN A 3 36.11 -84.92 -41.85
C ASN A 3 36.78 -83.52 -41.97
N LYS A 4 36.00 -82.43 -41.93
CA LYS A 4 36.41 -81.04 -41.59
C LYS A 4 37.46 -80.31 -42.45
N LYS A 5 37.03 -79.18 -43.02
CA LYS A 5 37.20 -77.86 -42.37
C LYS A 5 36.21 -76.82 -42.91
N ARG A 6 35.60 -76.11 -41.96
CA ARG A 6 34.62 -75.04 -42.13
C ARG A 6 35.31 -73.77 -42.66
N HIS A 7 34.74 -73.14 -43.68
CA HIS A 7 34.73 -71.69 -43.82
C HIS A 7 33.27 -71.21 -43.84
N LYS A 8 32.85 -70.50 -42.79
CA LYS A 8 31.60 -69.74 -42.78
C LYS A 8 31.94 -68.31 -43.17
N SER A 9 31.58 -67.90 -44.39
CA SER A 9 31.51 -66.49 -44.78
C SER A 9 30.20 -65.90 -44.26
N SER A 10 30.27 -64.97 -43.30
CA SER A 10 29.10 -64.25 -42.81
C SER A 10 28.70 -63.16 -43.81
N VAL A 11 27.45 -63.18 -44.22
CA VAL A 11 26.84 -62.15 -45.05
C VAL A 11 26.67 -60.90 -44.19
N HIS A 12 27.47 -59.87 -44.49
CA HIS A 12 27.36 -58.53 -43.90
C HIS A 12 26.06 -57.85 -44.37
N SER A 13 24.99 -57.93 -43.58
CA SER A 13 23.90 -56.97 -43.68
C SER A 13 24.37 -55.64 -43.08
N ARG A 14 24.69 -54.65 -43.94
CA ARG A 14 24.96 -53.26 -43.54
C ARG A 14 23.72 -52.69 -42.82
N LYS A 15 23.68 -52.76 -41.49
CA LYS A 15 22.81 -51.90 -40.68
C LYS A 15 23.36 -50.48 -40.79
N LYS A 16 22.64 -49.61 -41.50
CA LYS A 16 22.88 -48.16 -41.48
C LYS A 16 22.91 -47.69 -40.01
N PRO A 17 23.90 -46.90 -39.58
CA PRO A 17 23.89 -46.34 -38.24
C PRO A 17 22.66 -45.44 -38.10
N ARG A 18 21.83 -45.69 -37.09
CA ARG A 18 20.78 -44.77 -36.67
C ARG A 18 21.45 -43.43 -36.40
N LYS A 19 21.21 -42.42 -37.25
CA LYS A 19 21.56 -41.03 -36.98
C LYS A 19 20.94 -40.67 -35.62
N GLY A 20 21.77 -40.61 -34.59
CA GLY A 20 21.37 -40.07 -33.30
C GLY A 20 20.84 -38.66 -33.55
N LYS A 21 19.61 -38.37 -33.12
CA LYS A 21 19.12 -36.99 -33.04
C LYS A 21 20.10 -36.26 -32.13
N HIS A 22 20.93 -35.37 -32.68
CA HIS A 22 21.69 -34.41 -31.89
C HIS A 22 20.69 -33.68 -31.00
N ARG A 23 20.71 -33.97 -29.70
CA ARG A 23 19.84 -33.34 -28.71
C ARG A 23 20.27 -31.87 -28.68
N ARG A 24 19.50 -30.98 -29.31
CA ARG A 24 19.79 -29.54 -29.31
C ARG A 24 20.00 -29.11 -27.86
N GLN A 25 21.20 -28.61 -27.55
CA GLN A 25 21.53 -28.12 -26.22
C GLN A 25 20.54 -27.00 -25.85
N SER A 26 19.90 -27.11 -24.68
CA SER A 26 18.98 -26.06 -24.20
C SER A 26 19.72 -24.74 -24.05
N ASP A 27 19.03 -23.60 -24.25
CA ASP A 27 19.68 -22.29 -24.24
C ASP A 27 20.37 -21.98 -22.90
N ILE A 28 19.79 -22.44 -21.78
CA ILE A 28 20.44 -22.38 -20.47
C ILE A 28 21.76 -23.16 -20.42
N SER A 29 21.81 -24.33 -21.06
CA SER A 29 23.05 -25.13 -21.12
C SER A 29 24.10 -24.47 -22.00
N LYS A 30 23.70 -23.69 -23.01
CA LYS A 30 24.64 -22.89 -23.81
C LYS A 30 25.20 -21.72 -22.98
N ILE A 31 24.34 -21.07 -22.19
CA ILE A 31 24.71 -19.95 -21.30
C ILE A 31 25.68 -20.40 -20.22
N LEU A 32 25.41 -21.52 -19.55
CA LEU A 32 26.31 -22.06 -18.52
C LEU A 32 27.65 -22.54 -19.09
N SER A 33 27.71 -22.85 -20.39
CA SER A 33 28.95 -23.19 -21.10
C SER A 33 29.66 -21.99 -21.72
N VAL A 34 29.20 -20.75 -21.51
CA VAL A 34 29.86 -19.55 -22.06
C VAL A 34 31.29 -19.45 -21.50
N PRO A 35 32.33 -19.41 -22.34
CA PRO A 35 33.70 -19.24 -21.89
C PRO A 35 33.87 -17.85 -21.24
N GLY A 36 34.33 -17.84 -19.98
CA GLY A 36 34.51 -16.62 -19.18
C GLY A 36 34.27 -16.86 -17.69
N GLY A 37 34.54 -15.83 -16.87
CA GLY A 37 34.25 -15.86 -15.42
C GLY A 37 32.77 -15.66 -15.10
N ALA A 38 32.40 -15.79 -13.82
CA ALA A 38 31.02 -15.74 -13.32
C ALA A 38 30.20 -14.55 -13.85
N GLN A 39 30.81 -13.36 -13.94
CA GLN A 39 30.14 -12.14 -14.41
C GLN A 39 29.64 -12.26 -15.86
N ARG A 40 30.41 -12.88 -16.77
CA ARG A 40 29.99 -13.07 -18.17
C ARG A 40 28.84 -14.06 -18.29
N VAL A 41 28.87 -15.13 -17.50
CA VAL A 41 27.79 -16.13 -17.49
C VAL A 41 26.50 -15.53 -16.93
N ARG A 42 26.59 -14.75 -15.83
CA ARG A 42 25.44 -14.00 -15.28
C ARG A 42 24.91 -12.99 -16.29
N ALA A 43 25.77 -12.17 -16.91
CA ALA A 43 25.35 -11.24 -17.95
C ALA A 43 24.62 -11.93 -19.10
N ALA A 44 25.16 -13.06 -19.60
CA ALA A 44 24.51 -13.83 -20.65
C ALA A 44 23.16 -14.43 -20.20
N TYR A 45 23.03 -14.83 -18.94
CA TYR A 45 21.78 -15.33 -18.37
C TYR A 45 20.67 -14.28 -18.41
N PHE A 46 20.99 -13.06 -17.96
CA PHE A 46 20.02 -11.97 -17.86
C PHE A 46 19.73 -11.27 -19.20
N THR A 47 20.67 -11.29 -20.17
CA THR A 47 20.49 -10.58 -21.45
C THR A 47 19.99 -11.46 -22.59
N ARG A 48 20.20 -12.79 -22.53
CA ARG A 48 19.85 -13.71 -23.62
C ARG A 48 18.58 -14.51 -23.37
N LEU A 49 18.08 -14.54 -22.14
CA LEU A 49 16.85 -15.23 -21.78
C LEU A 49 15.71 -14.23 -21.65
N SER A 50 14.51 -14.63 -22.03
CA SER A 50 13.31 -13.86 -21.73
C SER A 50 13.02 -13.85 -20.23
N PRO A 51 12.27 -12.87 -19.70
CA PRO A 51 11.89 -12.82 -18.28
C PRO A 51 11.27 -14.13 -17.75
N GLY A 52 10.40 -14.75 -18.54
CA GLY A 52 9.81 -16.05 -18.21
C GLY A 52 10.83 -17.20 -18.18
N ALA A 53 11.84 -17.18 -19.06
CA ALA A 53 12.91 -18.16 -19.07
C ALA A 53 13.91 -17.94 -17.92
N ILE A 54 14.20 -16.69 -17.55
CA ILE A 54 14.95 -16.32 -16.35
C ILE A 54 14.25 -16.92 -15.14
N ARG A 55 12.96 -16.66 -14.95
CA ARG A 55 12.16 -17.22 -13.84
C ARG A 55 12.23 -18.75 -13.77
N ALA A 56 11.92 -19.42 -14.88
CA ALA A 56 11.80 -20.88 -14.92
C ALA A 56 13.13 -21.61 -14.66
N ASN A 57 14.27 -20.96 -14.92
CA ASN A 57 15.59 -21.57 -14.75
C ASN A 57 16.26 -21.24 -13.40
N VAL A 58 15.67 -20.39 -12.55
CA VAL A 58 16.21 -20.04 -11.22
C VAL A 58 16.61 -21.30 -10.41
N PRO A 59 15.73 -22.31 -10.21
CA PRO A 59 16.10 -23.49 -9.41
C PRO A 59 17.31 -24.27 -9.95
N ARG A 60 17.57 -24.17 -11.26
CA ARG A 60 18.68 -24.84 -11.93
C ARG A 60 19.97 -24.03 -11.82
N VAL A 61 19.92 -22.72 -11.99
CA VAL A 61 21.13 -21.88 -11.95
C VAL A 61 21.61 -21.64 -10.54
N LEU A 62 20.73 -21.58 -9.54
CA LEU A 62 21.12 -21.37 -8.15
C LEU A 62 22.03 -22.47 -7.60
N ARG A 63 21.99 -23.68 -8.16
CA ARG A 63 22.91 -24.77 -7.82
C ARG A 63 24.29 -24.65 -8.47
N HIS A 64 24.48 -23.67 -9.36
CA HIS A 64 25.72 -23.46 -10.08
C HIS A 64 26.64 -22.54 -9.29
N PRO A 65 27.96 -22.83 -9.18
CA PRO A 65 28.90 -22.02 -8.39
C PRO A 65 28.91 -20.53 -8.75
N PHE A 66 28.58 -20.20 -10.00
CA PHE A 66 28.50 -18.82 -10.44
C PHE A 66 27.26 -18.08 -9.93
N PHE A 67 26.19 -18.74 -9.50
CA PHE A 67 24.98 -18.06 -9.00
C PHE A 67 24.72 -18.33 -7.53
N ASP A 68 25.45 -19.27 -6.91
CA ASP A 68 25.37 -19.56 -5.47
C ASP A 68 25.45 -18.30 -4.58
N PRO A 69 26.32 -17.30 -4.85
CA PRO A 69 26.37 -16.07 -4.05
C PRO A 69 25.15 -15.14 -4.17
N LEU A 70 24.22 -15.41 -5.10
CA LEU A 70 22.98 -14.63 -5.26
C LEU A 70 21.86 -15.11 -4.31
N ILE A 71 22.16 -16.08 -3.46
CA ILE A 71 21.24 -16.66 -2.48
C ILE A 71 21.62 -16.13 -1.09
N ASN A 72 21.10 -14.97 -0.70
CA ASN A 72 21.21 -14.55 0.70
C ASN A 72 20.01 -15.07 1.50
N LEU A 73 20.22 -16.21 2.17
CA LEU A 73 19.17 -16.96 2.87
C LEU A 73 19.47 -17.39 4.30
N THR A 74 20.63 -17.07 4.85
CA THR A 74 21.00 -17.57 6.19
C THR A 74 21.83 -16.55 6.96
N ALA A 75 21.84 -16.67 8.29
CA ALA A 75 22.76 -15.97 9.18
C ALA A 75 24.26 -16.27 8.89
N LYS A 76 24.55 -17.28 8.05
CA LYS A 76 25.91 -17.61 7.57
C LYS A 76 26.21 -17.08 6.17
N GLY A 77 25.23 -16.45 5.52
CA GLY A 77 25.39 -15.82 4.21
C GLY A 77 26.12 -14.50 4.37
N ASP A 78 27.15 -14.28 3.54
CA ASP A 78 27.99 -13.10 3.61
C ASP A 78 27.18 -11.89 3.10
N VAL A 79 26.71 -11.05 4.04
CA VAL A 79 26.00 -9.79 3.74
C VAL A 79 26.87 -8.84 2.88
N LYS A 80 28.15 -9.18 2.73
CA LYS A 80 29.14 -8.60 1.83
C LYS A 80 28.65 -8.39 0.40
N ASN A 81 27.76 -9.25 -0.09
CA ASN A 81 27.22 -9.16 -1.45
C ASN A 81 25.95 -8.32 -1.59
N VAL A 82 25.36 -7.85 -0.48
CA VAL A 82 24.15 -7.01 -0.54
C VAL A 82 24.50 -5.71 -1.26
N TYR A 83 23.77 -5.45 -2.34
CA TYR A 83 24.00 -4.35 -3.29
C TYR A 83 25.36 -4.36 -4.02
N GLY A 84 26.11 -5.47 -3.96
CA GLY A 84 27.44 -5.62 -4.58
C GLY A 84 27.45 -5.86 -6.10
N ASN A 85 26.36 -5.55 -6.81
CA ASN A 85 26.18 -5.74 -8.27
C ASN A 85 26.57 -7.16 -8.75
N VAL A 86 26.20 -8.19 -7.97
CA VAL A 86 26.52 -9.60 -8.25
C VAL A 86 25.71 -10.09 -9.46
N ALA A 87 24.42 -9.76 -9.51
CA ALA A 87 23.55 -9.84 -10.67
C ALA A 87 23.60 -8.49 -11.42
N PRO A 88 23.83 -8.51 -12.74
CA PRO A 88 24.01 -7.31 -13.55
C PRO A 88 22.73 -6.47 -13.60
N HIS A 89 22.85 -5.19 -13.92
CA HIS A 89 21.71 -4.33 -14.23
C HIS A 89 20.97 -4.81 -15.47
N THR A 90 19.64 -4.79 -15.44
CA THR A 90 18.74 -5.27 -16.50
C THR A 90 17.47 -4.43 -16.53
N ASP A 91 16.64 -4.65 -17.55
CA ASP A 91 15.29 -4.12 -17.58
C ASP A 91 14.43 -4.63 -16.41
N MET A 92 13.36 -3.89 -16.10
CA MET A 92 12.42 -4.18 -15.03
C MET A 92 11.80 -5.59 -15.14
N ALA A 93 11.43 -6.04 -16.33
CA ALA A 93 10.77 -7.34 -16.53
C ALA A 93 11.74 -8.50 -16.21
N SER A 94 12.99 -8.41 -16.66
CA SER A 94 14.04 -9.38 -16.38
C SER A 94 14.39 -9.43 -14.90
N SER A 95 14.47 -8.28 -14.23
CA SER A 95 14.67 -8.19 -12.77
C SER A 95 13.49 -8.79 -12.00
N ALA A 96 12.25 -8.47 -12.38
CA ALA A 96 11.05 -9.04 -11.79
C ALA A 96 10.98 -10.56 -12.01
N GLY A 97 11.29 -11.04 -13.22
CA GLY A 97 11.32 -12.47 -13.55
C GLY A 97 12.33 -13.25 -12.69
N TRP A 98 13.51 -12.67 -12.44
CA TRP A 98 14.48 -13.24 -11.51
C TRP A 98 13.96 -13.27 -10.07
N ILE A 99 13.45 -12.13 -9.57
CA ILE A 99 12.95 -12.04 -8.20
C ILE A 99 11.78 -13.03 -8.00
N VAL A 100 10.81 -13.09 -8.90
CA VAL A 100 9.71 -14.07 -8.83
C VAL A 100 10.26 -15.51 -8.79
N GLY A 101 11.25 -15.83 -9.64
CA GLY A 101 11.87 -17.16 -9.64
C GLY A 101 12.57 -17.48 -8.31
N LEU A 102 13.23 -16.50 -7.70
CA LEU A 102 13.89 -16.61 -6.40
C LEU A 102 12.86 -16.82 -5.28
N LEU A 103 11.79 -16.03 -5.27
CA LEU A 103 10.73 -16.12 -4.27
C LEU A 103 9.99 -17.46 -4.34
N LEU A 104 9.65 -17.92 -5.55
CA LEU A 104 9.04 -19.24 -5.74
C LEU A 104 9.95 -20.38 -5.30
N HIS A 105 11.26 -20.24 -5.50
CA HIS A 105 12.23 -21.22 -5.01
C HIS A 105 12.27 -21.29 -3.46
N HIS A 106 11.93 -20.19 -2.79
CA HIS A 106 11.96 -20.05 -1.31
C HIS A 106 10.59 -19.86 -0.67
N LYS A 107 9.51 -20.27 -1.35
CA LYS A 107 8.13 -20.02 -0.91
C LYS A 107 7.79 -20.52 0.49
N ASP A 108 8.38 -21.63 0.93
CA ASP A 108 8.13 -22.20 2.28
C ASP A 108 8.75 -21.33 3.37
N LYS A 109 9.95 -20.77 3.11
CA LYS A 109 10.61 -19.82 4.00
C LYS A 109 9.84 -18.50 4.07
N LEU A 110 9.38 -18.01 2.92
CA LEU A 110 8.57 -16.78 2.85
C LEU A 110 7.22 -16.95 3.56
N SER A 111 6.56 -18.10 3.41
CA SER A 111 5.33 -18.41 4.15
C SER A 111 5.57 -18.43 5.66
N THR A 112 6.74 -18.95 6.09
CA THR A 112 7.17 -18.90 7.50
C THR A 112 7.40 -17.45 7.95
N PHE A 113 8.08 -16.65 7.13
CA PHE A 113 8.30 -15.22 7.38
C PHE A 113 6.98 -14.46 7.58
N CYS A 114 5.99 -14.63 6.68
CA CYS A 114 4.70 -13.96 6.79
C CYS A 114 4.00 -14.32 8.11
N SER A 115 4.02 -15.61 8.51
CA SER A 115 3.47 -16.03 9.80
C SER A 115 4.21 -15.43 11.01
N LEU A 116 5.54 -15.32 10.93
CA LEU A 116 6.34 -14.69 11.99
C LEU A 116 6.14 -13.17 12.05
N GLU A 117 5.94 -12.52 10.91
CA GLU A 117 5.62 -11.09 10.82
C GLU A 117 4.27 -10.78 11.50
N ASP A 118 3.25 -11.63 11.34
CA ASP A 118 1.98 -11.48 12.05
C ASP A 118 2.15 -11.59 13.58
N ARG A 119 2.94 -12.58 14.03
CA ARG A 119 3.27 -12.78 15.46
C ARG A 119 4.08 -11.60 16.00
N LEU A 120 4.98 -11.05 15.20
CA LEU A 120 5.82 -9.90 15.54
C LEU A 120 4.99 -8.63 15.65
N THR A 121 4.09 -8.38 14.70
CA THR A 121 3.12 -7.29 14.74
C THR A 121 2.31 -7.34 16.03
N ALA A 122 1.81 -8.53 16.39
CA ALA A 122 1.09 -8.73 17.63
C ALA A 122 1.92 -8.51 18.90
N ALA A 123 3.23 -8.77 18.86
CA ALA A 123 4.14 -8.49 19.97
C ALA A 123 4.44 -6.99 20.09
N ILE A 124 4.66 -6.29 18.97
CA ILE A 124 4.90 -4.84 18.90
C ILE A 124 3.69 -4.07 19.43
N LEU A 125 2.49 -4.37 18.95
CA LEU A 125 1.25 -3.70 19.39
C LEU A 125 0.97 -3.89 20.90
N ARG A 126 1.60 -4.88 21.55
CA ARG A 126 1.49 -5.15 22.99
C ARG A 126 2.71 -4.77 23.80
N GLU A 127 3.67 -4.06 23.20
CA GLU A 127 4.89 -3.63 23.87
C GLU A 127 5.71 -4.82 24.45
N ARG A 128 5.60 -6.00 23.82
CA ARG A 128 6.35 -7.21 24.23
C ARG A 128 7.73 -7.22 23.59
N HIS A 129 8.56 -6.23 23.91
CA HIS A 129 9.84 -5.98 23.23
C HIS A 129 10.78 -7.21 23.18
N ALA A 130 10.95 -7.93 24.30
CA ALA A 130 11.80 -9.13 24.33
C ALA A 130 11.30 -10.23 23.38
N LYS A 131 9.98 -10.43 23.30
CA LYS A 131 9.37 -11.38 22.36
C LYS A 131 9.53 -10.91 20.92
N SER A 132 9.42 -9.60 20.66
CA SER A 132 9.65 -9.03 19.34
C SER A 132 11.09 -9.27 18.86
N MET A 133 12.08 -9.10 19.75
CA MET A 133 13.48 -9.41 19.44
C MET A 133 13.71 -10.88 19.13
N ALA A 134 13.17 -11.79 19.95
CA ALA A 134 13.27 -13.23 19.69
C ALA A 134 12.63 -13.67 18.35
N LEU A 135 11.50 -13.05 17.98
CA LEU A 135 10.85 -13.29 16.68
C LEU A 135 11.69 -12.76 15.51
N LEU A 136 12.36 -11.60 15.67
CA LEU A 136 13.27 -11.08 14.66
C LEU A 136 14.49 -12.01 14.46
N ASP A 137 15.02 -12.56 15.55
CA ASP A 137 16.13 -13.53 15.47
C ASP A 137 15.68 -14.83 14.79
N GLU A 138 14.46 -15.29 15.05
CA GLU A 138 13.84 -16.44 14.36
C GLU A 138 13.69 -16.17 12.85
N ILE A 139 13.24 -14.96 12.47
CA ILE A 139 13.12 -14.55 11.06
C ILE A 139 14.50 -14.54 10.37
N ASP A 140 15.49 -13.90 11.00
CA ASP A 140 16.85 -13.79 10.45
C ASP A 140 17.51 -15.18 10.31
N ALA A 141 17.22 -16.11 11.22
CA ALA A 141 17.69 -17.50 11.13
C ALA A 141 17.11 -18.25 9.92
N VAL A 142 15.84 -18.02 9.58
CA VAL A 142 15.14 -18.69 8.47
C VAL A 142 15.48 -18.06 7.12
N CYS A 143 15.46 -16.73 7.05
CA CYS A 143 15.50 -15.96 5.81
C CYS A 143 16.83 -15.23 5.54
N GLY A 144 17.73 -15.19 6.53
CA GLY A 144 18.93 -14.35 6.49
C GLY A 144 18.65 -12.90 6.91
N LEU A 145 19.72 -12.17 7.22
CA LEU A 145 19.63 -10.77 7.63
C LEU A 145 19.11 -9.91 6.47
N SER A 146 18.21 -8.98 6.78
CA SER A 146 17.56 -8.10 5.80
C SER A 146 17.59 -6.64 6.26
N ILE A 147 17.50 -5.69 5.32
CA ILE A 147 17.31 -4.27 5.68
C ILE A 147 15.97 -4.10 6.40
N TRP A 148 14.96 -4.88 6.02
CA TRP A 148 13.70 -5.02 6.74
C TRP A 148 13.90 -5.31 8.24
N SER A 149 14.63 -6.38 8.58
CA SER A 149 14.78 -6.82 9.97
C SER A 149 15.65 -5.86 10.79
N ILE A 150 16.67 -5.25 10.18
CA ILE A 150 17.46 -4.19 10.82
C ILE A 150 16.56 -3.00 11.20
N GLY A 151 15.68 -2.55 10.29
CA GLY A 151 14.81 -1.40 10.56
C GLY A 151 13.78 -1.67 11.66
N VAL A 152 13.14 -2.84 11.63
CA VAL A 152 12.18 -3.22 12.67
C VAL A 152 12.87 -3.41 14.02
N ARG A 153 14.09 -3.96 14.04
CA ARG A 153 14.90 -4.09 15.26
C ARG A 153 15.22 -2.72 15.86
N GLY A 154 15.63 -1.76 15.04
CA GLY A 154 15.85 -0.37 15.47
C GLY A 154 14.64 0.25 16.15
N ALA A 155 13.46 0.08 15.53
CA ALA A 155 12.20 0.56 16.09
C ALA A 155 11.85 -0.10 17.44
N VAL A 156 11.96 -1.43 17.53
CA VAL A 156 11.68 -2.18 18.78
C VAL A 156 12.65 -1.79 19.89
N CYS A 157 13.94 -1.66 19.57
CA CYS A 157 14.96 -1.25 20.53
C CYS A 157 14.72 0.17 21.05
N LYS A 158 14.38 1.13 20.18
CA LYS A 158 14.06 2.48 20.64
C LYS A 158 12.82 2.48 21.53
N ALA A 159 11.76 1.79 21.13
CA ALA A 159 10.54 1.70 21.95
C ALA A 159 10.78 1.06 23.32
N GLY A 160 11.68 0.07 23.40
CA GLY A 160 12.05 -0.60 24.65
C GLY A 160 13.20 0.06 25.43
N ASN A 161 13.70 1.23 25.02
CA ASN A 161 14.91 1.87 25.59
C ASN A 161 16.17 0.97 25.60
N LEU A 162 16.33 0.12 24.58
CA LEU A 162 17.42 -0.84 24.42
C LEU A 162 18.51 -0.35 23.44
N HIS A 163 19.00 0.89 23.64
CA HIS A 163 19.92 1.54 22.70
C HIS A 163 21.26 0.80 22.54
N ASP A 164 21.83 0.31 23.64
CA ASP A 164 23.12 -0.39 23.61
C ASP A 164 23.04 -1.70 22.83
N ALA A 165 21.94 -2.45 22.98
CA ALA A 165 21.70 -3.68 22.24
C ALA A 165 21.57 -3.42 20.73
N ALA A 166 20.90 -2.32 20.35
CA ALA A 166 20.79 -1.87 18.96
C ALA A 166 22.17 -1.55 18.35
N GLN A 167 22.99 -0.77 19.05
CA GLN A 167 24.32 -0.38 18.57
C GLN A 167 25.28 -1.56 18.51
N ALA A 168 25.22 -2.47 19.50
CA ALA A 168 26.02 -3.70 19.50
C ALA A 168 25.67 -4.59 18.30
N PHE A 169 24.36 -4.80 18.05
CA PHE A 169 23.89 -5.56 16.90
C PHE A 169 24.34 -4.94 15.58
N LEU A 170 24.13 -3.64 15.40
CA LEU A 170 24.51 -2.94 14.18
C LEU A 170 26.04 -3.00 13.97
N SER A 171 26.83 -2.78 15.01
CA SER A 171 28.29 -2.87 14.93
C SER A 171 28.74 -4.27 14.51
N SER A 172 28.14 -5.32 15.09
CA SER A 172 28.40 -6.70 14.68
C SER A 172 28.06 -6.93 13.21
N ALA A 173 26.85 -6.55 12.79
CA ALA A 173 26.39 -6.75 11.41
C ALA A 173 27.21 -5.97 10.37
N LEU A 174 27.74 -4.79 10.72
CA LEU A 174 28.55 -3.97 9.82
C LEU A 174 30.03 -4.41 9.80
N ASN A 175 30.57 -4.91 10.91
CA ASN A 175 31.96 -5.37 10.99
C ASN A 175 32.23 -6.56 10.07
N ASP A 176 31.22 -7.38 9.83
CA ASP A 176 31.31 -8.51 8.89
C ASP A 176 31.33 -8.05 7.42
N CYS A 177 31.12 -6.75 7.13
CA CYS A 177 30.88 -6.23 5.77
C CYS A 177 31.57 -4.89 5.47
N PRO A 178 32.91 -4.76 5.62
CA PRO A 178 33.61 -3.49 5.44
C PRO A 178 33.50 -2.94 3.99
N ASP A 179 33.34 -3.82 3.00
CA ASP A 179 33.39 -3.46 1.57
C ASP A 179 32.05 -2.96 0.99
N SER A 180 30.91 -3.14 1.67
CA SER A 180 29.58 -2.75 1.13
C SER A 180 29.11 -1.38 1.63
N GLY A 181 29.71 -0.31 1.09
CA GLY A 181 29.43 1.07 1.53
C GLY A 181 27.94 1.48 1.46
N LEU A 182 27.23 1.09 0.39
CA LEU A 182 25.80 1.40 0.24
C LEU A 182 24.93 0.68 1.29
N PHE A 183 25.21 -0.61 1.53
CA PHE A 183 24.52 -1.37 2.57
C PHE A 183 24.72 -0.73 3.94
N GLN A 184 25.96 -0.37 4.30
CA GLN A 184 26.25 0.24 5.59
C GLN A 184 25.51 1.56 5.79
N VAL A 185 25.47 2.42 4.76
CA VAL A 185 24.74 3.69 4.80
C VAL A 185 23.24 3.44 5.02
N ILE A 186 22.65 2.52 4.25
CA ILE A 186 21.22 2.21 4.38
C ILE A 186 20.94 1.62 5.76
N ALA A 187 21.68 0.61 6.20
CA ALA A 187 21.50 -0.07 7.48
C ALA A 187 21.57 0.90 8.67
N ARG A 188 22.55 1.82 8.70
CA ARG A 188 22.65 2.84 9.76
C ARG A 188 21.44 3.77 9.81
N ASN A 189 20.99 4.26 8.66
CA ASN A 189 19.83 5.16 8.60
C ASN A 189 18.53 4.43 8.93
N VAL A 190 18.38 3.19 8.48
CA VAL A 190 17.18 2.38 8.72
C VAL A 190 17.05 1.98 10.20
N MET A 191 18.16 1.66 10.86
CA MET A 191 18.20 1.33 12.29
C MET A 191 17.80 2.51 13.17
N ASN A 192 18.20 3.73 12.78
CA ASN A 192 17.95 4.96 13.52
C ASN A 192 16.70 5.71 13.03
N ARG A 193 15.83 5.07 12.24
CA ARG A 193 14.67 5.72 11.60
C ARG A 193 13.67 6.28 12.61
N ALA A 194 13.54 5.63 13.76
CA ALA A 194 12.63 6.07 14.80
C ALA A 194 13.21 7.34 15.44
N ASP A 195 12.81 8.53 14.97
CA ASP A 195 13.19 9.84 15.51
C ASP A 195 11.97 10.61 16.05
N ASP A 196 12.20 11.62 16.90
CA ASP A 196 11.14 12.28 17.67
C ASP A 196 10.08 12.99 16.80
N SER A 197 8.82 12.79 17.22
CA SER A 197 7.59 12.88 16.42
C SER A 197 7.07 14.28 16.10
N SER A 198 7.69 15.34 16.60
CA SER A 198 7.08 16.69 16.57
C SER A 198 7.16 17.39 15.21
N MET A 199 8.04 16.96 14.31
CA MET A 199 8.24 17.60 13.00
C MET A 199 8.36 16.63 11.83
N PHE A 200 7.72 15.46 11.91
CA PHE A 200 7.83 14.40 10.90
C PHE A 200 7.54 14.86 9.46
N ILE A 201 6.47 15.64 9.27
CA ILE A 201 6.09 16.13 7.94
C ILE A 201 7.18 17.07 7.38
N SER A 202 7.74 17.96 8.21
CA SER A 202 8.80 18.89 7.78
C SER A 202 10.14 18.17 7.53
N SER A 203 10.52 17.26 8.43
CA SER A 203 11.76 16.50 8.32
C SER A 203 11.75 15.56 7.12
N SER A 204 10.62 14.92 6.82
CA SER A 204 10.46 14.05 5.65
C SER A 204 10.67 14.80 4.33
N VAL A 205 10.07 15.99 4.19
CA VAL A 205 10.25 16.86 3.02
C VAL A 205 11.70 17.33 2.90
N SER A 206 12.33 17.66 4.02
CA SER A 206 13.75 18.08 4.05
C SER A 206 14.67 16.95 3.58
N LEU A 207 14.52 15.75 4.15
CA LEU A 207 15.29 14.56 3.78
C LEU A 207 15.11 14.24 2.29
N ARG A 208 13.88 14.24 1.79
CA ARG A 208 13.59 14.03 0.36
C ARG A 208 14.34 15.05 -0.51
N LYS A 209 14.23 16.34 -0.17
CA LYS A 209 14.91 17.41 -0.92
C LYS A 209 16.43 17.30 -0.82
N GLN A 210 16.97 16.79 0.28
CA GLN A 210 18.40 16.55 0.43
C GLN A 210 18.86 15.42 -0.50
N VAL A 211 18.17 14.28 -0.48
CA VAL A 211 18.51 13.15 -1.36
C VAL A 211 18.41 13.54 -2.83
N LEU A 212 17.32 14.23 -3.22
CA LEU A 212 17.13 14.72 -4.60
C LEU A 212 18.21 15.71 -5.07
N ARG A 213 18.81 16.47 -4.15
CA ARG A 213 19.87 17.44 -4.46
C ARG A 213 21.27 16.82 -4.45
N SER A 214 21.49 15.81 -3.62
CA SER A 214 22.81 15.23 -3.37
C SER A 214 23.13 14.00 -4.21
N PHE A 215 22.12 13.30 -4.73
CA PHE A 215 22.30 12.04 -5.47
C PHE A 215 21.58 12.06 -6.81
N HIS A 216 22.10 11.27 -7.76
CA HIS A 216 21.56 11.15 -9.12
C HIS A 216 21.44 9.68 -9.56
N GLY A 217 20.64 9.44 -10.60
CA GLY A 217 20.46 8.12 -11.21
C GLY A 217 19.96 7.07 -10.22
N GLU A 218 20.41 5.83 -10.41
CA GLU A 218 19.94 4.66 -9.66
C GLU A 218 20.17 4.78 -8.15
N LEU A 219 21.29 5.41 -7.74
CA LEU A 219 21.61 5.63 -6.33
C LEU A 219 20.60 6.56 -5.64
N ARG A 220 20.13 7.61 -6.35
CA ARG A 220 19.08 8.49 -5.84
C ARG A 220 17.80 7.69 -5.60
N ASP A 221 17.42 6.84 -6.55
CA ASP A 221 16.14 6.15 -6.53
C ASP A 221 16.10 5.09 -5.42
N ILE A 222 17.19 4.35 -5.19
CA ILE A 222 17.28 3.39 -4.07
C ILE A 222 17.33 4.08 -2.69
N LEU A 223 17.99 5.23 -2.57
CA LEU A 223 18.02 5.99 -1.32
C LEU A 223 16.66 6.60 -1.01
N ILE A 224 15.94 7.12 -2.01
CA ILE A 224 14.56 7.56 -1.86
C ILE A 224 13.69 6.39 -1.42
N TYR A 225 13.84 5.24 -2.08
CA TYR A 225 13.10 4.02 -1.76
C TYR A 225 13.29 3.59 -0.30
N LYS A 226 14.53 3.47 0.18
CA LYS A 226 14.83 2.93 1.52
C LYS A 226 14.68 3.93 2.68
N LEU A 227 15.00 5.20 2.45
CA LEU A 227 15.19 6.17 3.54
C LEU A 227 14.04 7.18 3.65
N VAL A 228 13.53 7.67 2.53
CA VAL A 228 12.51 8.73 2.55
C VAL A 228 11.15 8.13 2.93
N PRO A 229 10.38 8.76 3.84
CA PRO A 229 9.00 8.40 4.09
C PRO A 229 8.18 8.24 2.81
N ARG A 230 7.39 7.16 2.75
CA ARG A 230 6.49 6.93 1.63
C ARG A 230 5.39 7.96 1.70
N ASP A 231 5.20 8.68 0.61
CA ASP A 231 4.12 9.64 0.48
C ASP A 231 3.14 9.10 -0.56
N PHE A 232 2.15 8.35 -0.08
CA PHE A 232 1.16 7.74 -0.97
C PHE A 232 0.17 8.76 -1.54
N ALA A 233 0.11 9.98 -0.99
CA ALA A 233 -0.78 11.03 -1.45
C ALA A 233 -0.16 11.86 -2.59
N PHE A 234 1.14 12.16 -2.55
CA PHE A 234 1.77 13.09 -3.51
C PHE A 234 2.62 12.43 -4.60
N GLY A 235 2.13 11.33 -5.19
CA GLY A 235 2.74 10.74 -6.38
C GLY A 235 4.21 10.41 -6.17
N TYR A 236 4.50 9.54 -5.21
CA TYR A 236 5.84 8.99 -4.98
C TYR A 236 6.36 8.30 -6.25
N ARG A 237 7.14 9.03 -7.05
CA ARG A 237 7.78 8.49 -8.27
C ARG A 237 9.15 7.97 -7.91
N VAL A 238 9.22 6.66 -7.70
CA VAL A 238 10.47 5.91 -7.66
C VAL A 238 10.53 5.05 -8.92
N ASP A 239 11.70 5.03 -9.54
CA ASP A 239 11.95 4.16 -10.66
C ASP A 239 12.14 2.72 -10.15
N PHE A 240 11.11 1.89 -10.35
CA PHE A 240 11.14 0.50 -9.91
C PHE A 240 12.12 -0.36 -10.71
N GLU A 241 12.53 0.03 -11.92
CA GLU A 241 13.62 -0.65 -12.61
C GLU A 241 14.90 -0.56 -11.79
N ASN A 242 15.24 0.65 -11.34
CA ASN A 242 16.41 0.89 -10.51
C ASN A 242 16.30 0.20 -9.15
N VAL A 243 15.13 0.27 -8.50
CA VAL A 243 14.91 -0.43 -7.22
C VAL A 243 15.11 -1.93 -7.39
N LEU A 244 14.44 -2.59 -8.34
CA LEU A 244 14.57 -4.03 -8.51
C LEU A 244 15.99 -4.46 -8.90
N ASN A 245 16.75 -3.61 -9.60
CA ASN A 245 18.17 -3.86 -9.89
C ASN A 245 19.04 -3.95 -8.63
N PHE A 246 18.74 -3.17 -7.59
CA PHE A 246 19.38 -3.30 -6.29
C PHE A 246 18.81 -4.47 -5.48
N GLU A 247 17.49 -4.60 -5.39
CA GLU A 247 16.82 -5.57 -4.51
C GLU A 247 16.98 -7.02 -4.95
N LYS A 248 17.22 -7.28 -6.25
CA LYS A 248 17.57 -8.64 -6.70
C LYS A 248 18.91 -9.16 -6.15
N ASN A 249 19.74 -8.25 -5.61
CA ASN A 249 21.00 -8.55 -4.93
C ASN A 249 20.86 -8.43 -3.39
N ALA A 250 19.64 -8.31 -2.86
CA ALA A 250 19.37 -8.21 -1.43
C ALA A 250 18.86 -9.54 -0.84
N SER A 251 18.41 -9.52 0.41
CA SER A 251 17.78 -10.67 1.05
C SER A 251 16.46 -11.03 0.35
N ILE A 252 16.00 -12.28 0.50
CA ILE A 252 14.68 -12.66 -0.03
C ILE A 252 13.53 -11.87 0.56
N VAL A 253 13.66 -11.37 1.80
CA VAL A 253 12.64 -10.54 2.44
C VAL A 253 12.60 -9.16 1.78
N ASP A 254 13.76 -8.54 1.55
CA ASP A 254 13.84 -7.23 0.90
C ASP A 254 13.35 -7.30 -0.56
N ALA A 255 13.76 -8.34 -1.29
CA ALA A 255 13.29 -8.61 -2.66
C ALA A 255 11.78 -8.88 -2.70
N TYR A 256 11.24 -9.60 -1.71
CA TYR A 256 9.81 -9.84 -1.58
C TYR A 256 9.04 -8.53 -1.38
N LYS A 257 9.45 -7.72 -0.39
CA LYS A 257 8.80 -6.44 -0.08
C LYS A 257 8.88 -5.47 -1.26
N ALA A 258 10.00 -5.42 -1.98
CA ALA A 258 10.16 -4.60 -3.18
C ALA A 258 9.25 -5.02 -4.33
N LEU A 259 9.03 -6.33 -4.52
CA LEU A 259 8.10 -6.81 -5.53
C LEU A 259 6.65 -6.53 -5.17
N LEU A 260 6.26 -6.66 -3.90
CA LEU A 260 4.94 -6.25 -3.42
C LEU A 260 4.72 -4.74 -3.60
N ASP A 261 5.78 -3.94 -3.44
CA ASP A 261 5.73 -2.49 -3.66
C ASP A 261 5.54 -2.12 -5.11
N LEU A 262 6.22 -2.81 -6.03
CA LEU A 262 5.97 -2.67 -7.46
C LEU A 262 4.51 -2.99 -7.77
N CYS A 263 3.99 -4.11 -7.26
CA CYS A 263 2.60 -4.51 -7.48
C CYS A 263 1.60 -3.50 -6.90
N SER A 264 1.89 -2.95 -5.72
CA SER A 264 1.06 -1.92 -5.11
C SER A 264 1.06 -0.64 -5.94
N HIS A 265 2.23 -0.17 -6.35
CA HIS A 265 2.37 1.06 -7.14
C HIS A 265 1.70 0.93 -8.52
N ALA A 266 1.86 -0.22 -9.16
CA ALA A 266 1.33 -0.47 -10.50
C ALA A 266 -0.20 -0.57 -10.56
N LEU A 267 -0.90 -0.80 -9.44
CA LEU A 267 -2.37 -0.75 -9.38
C LEU A 267 -2.94 0.64 -9.69
N GLY A 268 -2.20 1.71 -9.38
CA GLY A 268 -2.59 3.10 -9.65
C GLY A 268 -1.83 3.74 -10.80
N SER A 269 -0.97 2.99 -11.49
CA SER A 269 -0.11 3.52 -12.54
C SER A 269 -0.81 3.55 -13.89
N GLU A 270 -0.58 4.62 -14.65
CA GLU A 270 -0.98 4.73 -16.07
C GLU A 270 0.00 3.98 -16.99
N GLU A 271 1.15 3.54 -16.48
CA GLU A 271 2.17 2.83 -17.26
C GLU A 271 1.78 1.35 -17.48
N GLU A 272 1.25 1.05 -18.67
CA GLU A 272 0.78 -0.29 -19.06
C GLU A 272 1.84 -1.37 -18.83
N GLN A 273 3.08 -1.13 -19.26
CA GLN A 273 4.17 -2.10 -19.17
C GLN A 273 4.45 -2.49 -17.71
N MET A 274 4.48 -1.50 -16.80
CA MET A 274 4.66 -1.75 -15.37
C MET A 274 3.50 -2.58 -14.81
N ARG A 275 2.26 -2.27 -15.21
CA ARG A 275 1.06 -3.00 -14.80
C ARG A 275 1.06 -4.44 -15.26
N GLU A 276 1.44 -4.71 -16.51
CA GLU A 276 1.57 -6.08 -17.04
C GLU A 276 2.63 -6.88 -16.29
N ILE A 277 3.81 -6.28 -16.02
CA ILE A 277 4.88 -6.93 -15.28
C ILE A 277 4.43 -7.26 -13.85
N ALA A 278 3.78 -6.33 -13.17
CA ALA A 278 3.23 -6.53 -11.84
C ALA A 278 2.13 -7.61 -11.83
N GLN A 279 1.25 -7.62 -12.83
CA GLN A 279 0.17 -8.61 -12.95
C GLN A 279 0.73 -10.02 -13.21
N ASP A 280 1.73 -10.21 -14.09
CA ASP A 280 2.38 -11.54 -14.23
C ASP A 280 3.06 -11.94 -12.92
N ALA A 281 3.78 -11.03 -12.25
CA ALA A 281 4.44 -11.31 -10.98
C ALA A 281 3.44 -11.82 -9.91
N ILE A 282 2.34 -11.09 -9.68
CA ILE A 282 1.36 -11.47 -8.67
C ILE A 282 0.60 -12.75 -9.06
N THR A 283 0.31 -12.95 -10.34
CA THR A 283 -0.32 -14.19 -10.84
C THR A 283 0.50 -15.43 -10.51
N ARG A 284 1.84 -15.31 -10.52
CA ARG A 284 2.74 -16.41 -10.20
C ARG A 284 2.91 -16.65 -8.71
N LEU A 285 2.87 -15.59 -7.90
CA LEU A 285 3.11 -15.68 -6.46
C LEU A 285 1.87 -16.03 -5.65
N ALA A 286 0.70 -15.54 -6.08
CA ALA A 286 -0.54 -15.73 -5.35
C ALA A 286 -0.89 -17.22 -5.21
N GLY A 287 -1.04 -17.67 -3.96
CA GLY A 287 -1.30 -19.07 -3.62
C GLY A 287 -0.07 -19.97 -3.50
N GLU A 288 1.10 -19.52 -3.95
CA GLU A 288 2.35 -20.23 -3.71
C GLU A 288 2.95 -19.83 -2.35
N ILE A 289 2.77 -18.57 -1.95
CA ILE A 289 3.17 -18.05 -0.64
C ILE A 289 1.91 -17.88 0.21
N ALA A 290 1.92 -18.40 1.44
CA ALA A 290 0.80 -18.27 2.36
C ALA A 290 0.75 -16.86 2.98
N ASP A 291 0.36 -15.86 2.18
CA ASP A 291 0.25 -14.46 2.56
C ASP A 291 -1.05 -13.83 2.02
N ASN A 292 -1.84 -13.26 2.91
CA ASN A 292 -3.07 -12.52 2.62
C ASN A 292 -2.85 -11.34 1.66
N ILE A 293 -1.68 -10.70 1.68
CA ILE A 293 -1.38 -9.55 0.81
C ILE A 293 -1.23 -10.00 -0.64
N THR A 294 -0.59 -11.14 -0.89
CA THR A 294 -0.43 -11.66 -2.26
C THR A 294 -1.78 -12.02 -2.88
N ASP A 295 -2.64 -12.68 -2.11
CA ASP A 295 -3.99 -13.03 -2.53
C ASP A 295 -4.89 -11.78 -2.68
N GLY A 296 -4.71 -10.78 -1.80
CA GLY A 296 -5.42 -9.51 -1.84
C GLY A 296 -5.06 -8.67 -3.06
N LEU A 297 -3.77 -8.49 -3.34
CA LEU A 297 -3.27 -7.85 -4.56
C LEU A 297 -3.77 -8.59 -5.80
N ALA A 298 -3.67 -9.93 -5.83
CA ALA A 298 -4.16 -10.72 -6.96
C ALA A 298 -5.65 -10.47 -7.22
N SER A 299 -6.46 -10.37 -6.16
CA SER A 299 -7.89 -10.03 -6.28
C SER A 299 -8.10 -8.63 -6.91
N CYS A 300 -7.31 -7.63 -6.51
CA CYS A 300 -7.36 -6.30 -7.11
C CYS A 300 -6.92 -6.28 -8.58
N TYR A 301 -6.05 -7.20 -9.00
CA TYR A 301 -5.69 -7.44 -10.41
C TYR A 301 -6.71 -8.30 -11.20
N GLY A 302 -7.84 -8.66 -10.59
CA GLY A 302 -8.91 -9.43 -11.25
C GLY A 302 -8.67 -10.94 -11.25
N ILE A 303 -7.71 -11.44 -10.47
CA ILE A 303 -7.39 -12.85 -10.36
C ILE A 303 -8.19 -13.44 -9.20
N LYS A 304 -9.09 -14.39 -9.49
CA LYS A 304 -9.92 -15.01 -8.47
C LYS A 304 -9.06 -15.84 -7.50
N ARG A 305 -9.14 -15.51 -6.21
CA ARG A 305 -8.46 -16.22 -5.11
C ARG A 305 -9.47 -16.64 -4.04
N PRO A 306 -9.18 -17.67 -3.24
CA PRO A 306 -10.04 -18.03 -2.12
C PRO A 306 -10.01 -16.90 -1.08
N TRP A 307 -11.17 -16.32 -0.78
CA TRP A 307 -11.30 -15.30 0.26
C TRP A 307 -11.55 -15.96 1.61
N ARG A 308 -10.66 -15.67 2.57
CA ARG A 308 -10.87 -16.08 3.96
C ARG A 308 -11.69 -15.00 4.66
N HIS A 309 -12.87 -15.35 5.13
CA HIS A 309 -13.74 -14.45 5.87
C HIS A 309 -13.60 -14.72 7.38
N ALA A 310 -13.26 -13.70 8.16
CA ALA A 310 -13.09 -13.81 9.60
C ALA A 310 -14.41 -13.45 10.31
N GLY A 311 -15.13 -14.44 10.84
CA GLY A 311 -16.44 -14.24 11.50
C GLY A 311 -16.48 -13.12 12.56
N PRO A 312 -15.52 -13.02 13.51
CA PRO A 312 -15.53 -11.95 14.52
C PRO A 312 -15.44 -10.53 13.95
N ALA A 313 -14.77 -10.37 12.81
CA ALA A 313 -14.64 -9.06 12.17
C ALA A 313 -15.97 -8.60 11.56
N PHE A 314 -16.76 -9.53 11.02
CA PHE A 314 -18.08 -9.24 10.49
C PHE A 314 -19.06 -8.81 11.58
N HIS A 315 -19.04 -9.45 12.75
CA HIS A 315 -19.86 -8.99 13.88
C HIS A 315 -19.54 -7.55 14.28
N ILE A 316 -18.26 -7.16 14.31
CA ILE A 316 -17.85 -5.78 14.60
C ILE A 316 -18.38 -4.83 13.53
N VAL A 317 -18.27 -5.19 12.25
CA VAL A 317 -18.76 -4.37 11.14
C VAL A 317 -20.29 -4.26 11.16
N ASP A 318 -21.02 -5.34 11.44
CA ASP A 318 -22.49 -5.34 11.49
C ASP A 318 -23.04 -4.61 12.71
N SER A 319 -22.45 -4.84 13.89
CA SER A 319 -22.77 -4.06 15.10
C SER A 319 -22.47 -2.58 14.90
N TYR A 320 -21.34 -2.27 14.23
CA TYR A 320 -21.07 -0.91 13.80
C TYR A 320 -22.19 -0.47 12.88
N SER A 321 -22.50 -1.14 11.77
CA SER A 321 -23.54 -0.76 10.80
C SER A 321 -24.93 -0.54 11.42
N ALA A 322 -25.28 -1.28 12.47
CA ALA A 322 -26.60 -1.25 13.11
C ALA A 322 -26.87 -0.04 14.03
N GLY A 323 -25.84 0.65 14.53
CA GLY A 323 -26.03 1.67 15.58
C GLY A 323 -25.34 1.34 16.90
N HIS A 324 -24.91 0.10 17.08
CA HIS A 324 -24.46 -0.42 18.38
C HIS A 324 -22.99 -0.10 18.66
N TYR A 325 -22.62 1.18 18.65
CA TYR A 325 -21.24 1.64 18.82
C TYR A 325 -20.63 1.21 20.16
N ALA A 326 -21.43 1.24 21.24
CA ALA A 326 -20.98 0.81 22.56
C ALA A 326 -20.60 -0.68 22.58
N ASP A 327 -21.35 -1.51 21.87
CA ASP A 327 -21.09 -2.94 21.76
C ASP A 327 -19.81 -3.23 20.98
N VAL A 328 -19.52 -2.45 19.94
CA VAL A 328 -18.24 -2.51 19.22
C VAL A 328 -17.06 -2.27 20.16
N CYS A 329 -17.11 -1.19 20.95
CA CYS A 329 -16.05 -0.85 21.91
C CYS A 329 -15.94 -1.89 23.04
N ASN A 330 -17.07 -2.41 23.53
CA ASN A 330 -17.09 -3.46 24.56
C ASN A 330 -16.53 -4.80 24.03
N ALA A 331 -16.86 -5.18 22.80
CA ALA A 331 -16.33 -6.35 22.14
C ALA A 331 -14.81 -6.25 21.96
N ALA A 332 -14.32 -5.07 21.55
CA ALA A 332 -12.89 -4.79 21.44
C ALA A 332 -12.16 -4.97 22.78
N ARG A 333 -12.71 -4.43 23.87
CA ARG A 333 -12.15 -4.56 25.23
C ARG A 333 -12.08 -6.02 25.71
N ARG A 334 -13.09 -6.83 25.36
CA ARG A 334 -13.16 -8.25 25.76
C ARG A 334 -12.29 -9.18 24.92
N ARG A 335 -11.75 -8.71 23.79
CA ARG A 335 -11.03 -9.52 22.78
C ARG A 335 -9.63 -10.02 23.21
N ALA A 336 -9.29 -9.98 24.50
CA ALA A 336 -8.01 -10.52 24.97
C ALA A 336 -7.86 -12.00 24.54
N PRO A 337 -6.73 -12.43 23.93
CA PRO A 337 -5.42 -11.77 23.87
C PRO A 337 -4.94 -11.36 22.46
N ALA A 338 -5.77 -11.30 21.41
CA ALA A 338 -5.33 -11.06 20.02
C ALA A 338 -5.64 -9.62 19.53
N PRO A 339 -4.73 -8.95 18.77
CA PRO A 339 -4.93 -7.56 18.38
C PRO A 339 -5.94 -7.52 17.23
N PRO A 340 -6.67 -6.42 17.05
CA PRO A 340 -7.52 -6.25 15.87
C PRO A 340 -6.65 -6.17 14.61
N SER A 341 -7.19 -6.64 13.49
CA SER A 341 -6.71 -6.22 12.17
C SER A 341 -6.83 -4.69 12.03
N CYS A 342 -6.09 -4.08 11.12
CA CYS A 342 -6.14 -2.63 10.95
C CYS A 342 -7.54 -2.17 10.46
N THR A 343 -8.20 -2.94 9.59
CA THR A 343 -9.61 -2.70 9.21
C THR A 343 -10.56 -2.71 10.43
N GLU A 344 -10.43 -3.67 11.35
CA GLU A 344 -11.23 -3.67 12.58
C GLU A 344 -10.88 -2.49 13.48
N PHE A 345 -9.60 -2.13 13.55
CA PHE A 345 -9.12 -0.98 14.32
C PHE A 345 -9.72 0.34 13.83
N GLU A 346 -9.86 0.54 12.51
CA GLU A 346 -10.59 1.69 11.93
C GLU A 346 -12.05 1.73 12.39
N VAL A 347 -12.76 0.61 12.31
CA VAL A 347 -14.19 0.53 12.69
C VAL A 347 -14.38 0.80 14.18
N ILE A 348 -13.48 0.29 15.02
CA ILE A 348 -13.50 0.52 16.46
C ILE A 348 -13.21 1.98 16.79
N ALA A 349 -12.26 2.62 16.11
CA ALA A 349 -12.00 4.05 16.26
C ALA A 349 -13.21 4.91 15.86
N LYS A 350 -13.89 4.56 14.75
CA LYS A 350 -15.14 5.24 14.33
C LYS A 350 -16.28 5.08 15.34
N ALA A 351 -16.38 3.92 15.99
CA ALA A 351 -17.33 3.74 17.09
C ALA A 351 -16.95 4.60 18.30
N ALA A 352 -15.65 4.66 18.63
CA ALA A 352 -15.13 5.43 19.75
C ALA A 352 -15.28 6.94 19.60
N VAL A 353 -15.28 7.49 18.37
CA VAL A 353 -15.62 8.91 18.13
C VAL A 353 -17.02 9.23 18.68
N ARG A 354 -17.96 8.28 18.65
CA ARG A 354 -19.34 8.48 19.12
C ARG A 354 -19.54 8.14 20.58
N THR A 355 -18.87 7.09 21.05
CA THR A 355 -19.01 6.65 22.46
C THR A 355 -18.02 7.32 23.40
N GLN A 356 -17.05 8.07 22.87
CA GLN A 356 -15.95 8.69 23.61
C GLN A 356 -15.22 7.68 24.52
N THR A 357 -15.14 6.43 24.07
CA THR A 357 -14.58 5.31 24.85
C THR A 357 -13.34 4.75 24.16
N ASN A 358 -12.19 4.78 24.84
CA ASN A 358 -11.02 4.03 24.39
C ASN A 358 -11.06 2.60 24.97
N PRO A 359 -11.10 1.55 24.14
CA PRO A 359 -11.14 0.17 24.62
C PRO A 359 -9.77 -0.42 24.91
N TYR A 360 -8.68 0.30 24.62
CA TYR A 360 -7.31 -0.19 24.71
C TYR A 360 -6.45 0.60 25.70
N GLU A 361 -5.35 -0.02 26.12
CA GLU A 361 -4.33 0.55 27.00
C GLU A 361 -2.96 0.53 26.31
N GLY A 362 -1.96 1.22 26.91
CA GLY A 362 -0.58 1.27 26.42
C GLY A 362 -0.46 1.84 25.01
N PHE A 363 0.50 1.32 24.25
CA PHE A 363 0.79 1.76 22.88
C PHE A 363 -0.43 1.65 21.93
N MET A 364 -1.27 0.62 22.09
CA MET A 364 -2.51 0.51 21.31
C MET A 364 -3.56 1.55 21.70
N GLY A 365 -3.70 1.85 22.99
CA GLY A 365 -4.57 2.92 23.48
C GLY A 365 -4.15 4.28 22.93
N GLU A 366 -2.85 4.53 22.90
CA GLU A 366 -2.23 5.71 22.31
C GLU A 366 -2.50 5.86 20.81
N LEU A 367 -2.26 4.80 20.03
CA LEU A 367 -2.58 4.76 18.60
C LEU A 367 -4.05 5.01 18.33
N HIS A 368 -4.91 4.45 19.18
CA HIS A 368 -6.36 4.54 19.03
C HIS A 368 -6.85 5.96 19.29
N SER A 369 -6.36 6.61 20.36
CA SER A 369 -6.69 8.01 20.65
C SER A 369 -6.26 8.94 19.51
N ASP A 370 -5.06 8.77 18.96
CA ASP A 370 -4.63 9.58 17.82
C ASP A 370 -5.52 9.36 16.60
N LEU A 371 -5.91 8.11 16.32
CA LEU A 371 -6.77 7.82 15.18
C LEU A 371 -8.16 8.44 15.37
N VAL A 372 -8.71 8.40 16.58
CA VAL A 372 -9.97 9.08 16.92
C VAL A 372 -9.87 10.59 16.67
N ASP A 373 -8.79 11.24 17.10
CA ASP A 373 -8.55 12.67 16.85
C ASP A 373 -8.41 13.00 15.35
N VAL A 374 -7.78 12.10 14.59
CA VAL A 374 -7.62 12.25 13.13
C VAL A 374 -8.97 12.09 12.41
N LEU A 375 -9.81 11.18 12.85
CA LEU A 375 -11.13 10.92 12.25
C LEU A 375 -12.14 12.02 12.59
N SER A 376 -12.17 12.50 13.84
CA SER A 376 -13.09 13.56 14.28
C SER A 376 -12.74 14.95 13.74
N LYS A 377 -11.51 15.13 13.22
CA LYS A 377 -10.96 16.46 12.88
C LYS A 377 -10.90 17.41 14.08
N GLY A 378 -10.75 16.86 15.29
CA GLY A 378 -10.69 17.60 16.54
C GLY A 378 -9.46 18.51 16.69
N ALA A 379 -9.34 19.18 17.83
CA ALA A 379 -8.24 20.12 18.09
C ALA A 379 -6.84 19.46 18.04
N GLY A 380 -6.75 18.16 18.36
CA GLY A 380 -5.51 17.37 18.34
C GLY A 380 -5.06 16.92 16.93
N TYR A 381 -5.86 17.17 15.89
CA TYR A 381 -5.72 16.61 14.55
C TYR A 381 -4.29 16.56 14.00
N LEU A 382 -3.61 17.71 13.88
CA LEU A 382 -2.29 17.78 13.25
C LEU A 382 -1.21 17.05 14.06
N LYS A 383 -1.31 17.10 15.40
CA LYS A 383 -0.37 16.42 16.30
C LYS A 383 -0.56 14.91 16.19
N ALA A 384 -1.81 14.44 16.24
CA ALA A 384 -2.17 13.04 16.09
C ALA A 384 -1.74 12.49 14.72
N LEU A 385 -2.05 13.22 13.63
CA LEU A 385 -1.63 12.85 12.28
C LEU A 385 -0.11 12.76 12.14
N SER A 386 0.64 13.74 12.63
CA SER A 386 2.12 13.70 12.60
C SER A 386 2.67 12.51 13.38
N ARG A 387 2.08 12.19 14.55
CA ARG A 387 2.50 11.04 15.36
C ARG A 387 2.21 9.72 14.66
N LEU A 388 1.00 9.54 14.11
CA LEU A 388 0.65 8.34 13.35
C LEU A 388 1.52 8.16 12.11
N LEU A 389 1.80 9.22 11.36
CA LEU A 389 2.71 9.16 10.20
C LEU A 389 4.14 8.77 10.62
N THR A 390 4.63 9.27 11.77
CA THR A 390 5.92 8.88 12.34
C THR A 390 5.97 7.39 12.66
N ILE A 391 4.92 6.88 13.30
CA ILE A 391 4.83 5.46 13.65
C ILE A 391 4.74 4.60 12.38
N CYS A 392 3.91 5.01 11.41
CA CYS A 392 3.78 4.34 10.12
C CYS A 392 5.11 4.34 9.35
N HIS A 393 5.91 5.39 9.45
CA HIS A 393 7.24 5.41 8.85
C HIS A 393 8.22 4.49 9.57
N THR A 394 8.20 4.51 10.91
CA THR A 394 9.05 3.69 11.76
C THR A 394 8.86 2.21 11.44
N TYR A 395 7.61 1.75 11.39
CA TYR A 395 7.23 0.37 11.08
C TYR A 395 6.78 0.15 9.63
N ARG A 396 7.22 1.01 8.68
CA ARG A 396 6.71 1.06 7.28
C ARG A 396 6.77 -0.23 6.47
N GLU A 397 7.55 -1.20 6.92
CA GLU A 397 7.71 -2.48 6.22
C GLU A 397 6.85 -3.60 6.81
N ILE A 398 6.12 -3.33 7.90
CA ILE A 398 5.14 -4.23 8.52
C ILE A 398 3.76 -3.94 7.96
N SER A 399 3.08 -4.99 7.51
CA SER A 399 1.82 -4.92 6.75
C SER A 399 0.69 -4.19 7.47
N TRP A 400 0.52 -4.41 8.78
CA TRP A 400 -0.51 -3.72 9.58
C TRP A 400 -0.30 -2.20 9.62
N PHE A 401 0.95 -1.74 9.78
CA PHE A 401 1.27 -0.31 9.78
C PHE A 401 1.22 0.29 8.38
N ARG A 402 1.42 -0.52 7.32
CA ARG A 402 1.19 -0.07 5.94
C ARG A 402 -0.29 0.16 5.65
N GLU A 403 -1.16 -0.75 6.09
CA GLU A 403 -2.60 -0.57 5.98
C GLU A 403 -3.06 0.69 6.74
N LEU A 404 -2.55 0.91 7.95
CA LEU A 404 -2.77 2.15 8.70
C LEU A 404 -2.25 3.38 7.95
N HIS A 405 -1.09 3.27 7.31
CA HIS A 405 -0.54 4.36 6.51
C HIS A 405 -1.47 4.71 5.34
N PHE A 406 -2.00 3.72 4.61
CA PHE A 406 -2.97 3.98 3.55
C PHE A 406 -4.21 4.70 4.08
N LEU A 407 -4.73 4.27 5.24
CA LEU A 407 -5.85 4.90 5.91
C LEU A 407 -5.57 6.39 6.22
N ILE A 408 -4.51 6.68 6.98
CA ILE A 408 -4.19 8.07 7.39
C ILE A 408 -3.73 8.92 6.22
N SER A 409 -3.15 8.31 5.17
CA SER A 409 -2.78 9.03 3.97
C SER A 409 -4.01 9.64 3.31
N ARG A 410 -5.20 8.99 3.37
CA ARG A 410 -6.48 9.54 2.87
C ARG A 410 -6.97 10.77 3.63
N GLU A 411 -6.41 11.02 4.80
CA GLU A 411 -6.68 12.20 5.62
C GLU A 411 -5.67 13.33 5.33
N SER A 412 -4.73 13.13 4.41
CA SER A 412 -3.78 14.17 4.02
C SER A 412 -4.45 15.26 3.17
N ILE A 413 -3.89 16.47 3.21
CA ILE A 413 -4.33 17.56 2.32
C ILE A 413 -4.08 17.21 0.85
N TYR A 414 -4.94 17.69 -0.06
CA TYR A 414 -4.77 17.65 -1.53
C TYR A 414 -4.87 16.29 -2.21
N ILE A 415 -5.68 15.39 -1.66
CA ILE A 415 -5.96 14.12 -2.29
C ILE A 415 -7.08 14.31 -3.31
N ASP A 416 -6.78 14.02 -4.57
CA ASP A 416 -7.79 13.93 -5.61
C ASP A 416 -8.55 12.59 -5.56
N ARG A 417 -9.69 12.53 -6.25
CA ARG A 417 -10.52 11.31 -6.31
C ARG A 417 -9.76 10.06 -6.77
N SER A 418 -8.84 10.19 -7.73
CA SER A 418 -8.03 9.07 -8.22
C SER A 418 -7.10 8.52 -7.14
N THR A 419 -6.45 9.39 -6.39
CA THR A 419 -5.52 9.04 -5.31
C THR A 419 -6.27 8.43 -4.14
N ASP A 420 -7.44 8.99 -3.76
CA ASP A 420 -8.32 8.41 -2.73
C ASP A 420 -8.75 6.99 -3.11
N SER A 421 -9.18 6.80 -4.37
CA SER A 421 -9.57 5.49 -4.90
C SER A 421 -8.40 4.50 -4.93
N HIS A 422 -7.20 4.96 -5.28
CA HIS A 422 -5.99 4.13 -5.27
C HIS A 422 -5.64 3.68 -3.84
N LEU A 423 -5.61 4.61 -2.88
CA LEU A 423 -5.37 4.32 -1.47
C LEU A 423 -6.40 3.36 -0.88
N ALA A 424 -7.67 3.52 -1.24
CA ALA A 424 -8.73 2.62 -0.81
C ALA A 424 -8.58 1.20 -1.40
N THR A 425 -8.18 1.10 -2.67
CA THR A 425 -7.82 -0.19 -3.30
C THR A 425 -6.63 -0.84 -2.59
N LEU A 426 -5.60 -0.07 -2.24
CA LEU A 426 -4.44 -0.58 -1.51
C LEU A 426 -4.81 -1.07 -0.10
N SER A 427 -5.64 -0.32 0.63
CA SER A 427 -6.18 -0.75 1.92
C SER A 427 -6.95 -2.08 1.78
N ALA A 428 -7.78 -2.21 0.75
CA ALA A 428 -8.51 -3.46 0.48
C ALA A 428 -7.59 -4.64 0.10
N ALA A 429 -6.49 -4.38 -0.61
CA ALA A 429 -5.50 -5.38 -0.97
C ALA A 429 -4.69 -5.87 0.23
N TYR A 430 -4.31 -4.96 1.14
CA TYR A 430 -3.50 -5.28 2.32
C TYR A 430 -4.32 -5.79 3.51
N SER A 431 -5.64 -5.55 3.51
CA SER A 431 -6.49 -5.96 4.62
C SER A 431 -6.41 -7.46 4.89
N ALA A 432 -6.14 -7.80 6.15
CA ALA A 432 -6.21 -9.16 6.65
C ALA A 432 -7.65 -9.71 6.71
N VAL A 433 -8.66 -8.83 6.58
CA VAL A 433 -10.07 -9.20 6.68
C VAL A 433 -10.81 -8.88 5.38
N ASN A 434 -11.46 -9.89 4.83
CA ASN A 434 -12.31 -9.72 3.66
C ASN A 434 -13.74 -9.31 4.09
N THR A 435 -13.95 -8.02 4.36
CA THR A 435 -15.27 -7.41 4.67
C THR A 435 -16.07 -7.11 3.39
N PRO A 436 -17.42 -6.96 3.45
CA PRO A 436 -18.23 -6.71 2.27
C PRO A 436 -17.73 -5.51 1.46
N ARG A 437 -17.32 -4.43 2.14
CA ARG A 437 -16.81 -3.19 1.55
C ARG A 437 -15.69 -3.41 0.52
N LYS A 438 -14.90 -4.48 0.65
CA LYS A 438 -13.84 -4.81 -0.31
C LYS A 438 -14.36 -4.97 -1.74
N ALA A 439 -15.63 -5.39 -1.92
CA ALA A 439 -16.24 -5.52 -3.23
C ALA A 439 -16.17 -4.24 -4.07
N LEU A 440 -16.29 -3.06 -3.43
CA LEU A 440 -16.24 -1.76 -4.11
C LEU A 440 -14.91 -1.51 -4.82
N TYR A 441 -13.83 -2.14 -4.36
CA TYR A 441 -12.47 -1.96 -4.88
C TYR A 441 -11.96 -3.16 -5.69
N LEU A 442 -12.83 -4.15 -5.92
CA LEU A 442 -12.52 -5.26 -6.81
C LEU A 442 -12.97 -4.92 -8.25
N PRO A 443 -12.27 -5.47 -9.26
CA PRO A 443 -12.75 -5.45 -10.63
C PRO A 443 -14.15 -6.05 -10.73
N GLU A 444 -14.97 -5.50 -11.64
CA GLU A 444 -16.38 -5.87 -11.80
C GLU A 444 -16.60 -7.38 -11.92
N SER A 445 -15.71 -8.08 -12.63
CA SER A 445 -15.71 -9.53 -12.81
C SER A 445 -15.65 -10.35 -11.51
N LEU A 446 -15.11 -9.79 -10.43
CA LEU A 446 -14.96 -10.46 -9.14
C LEU A 446 -15.98 -10.00 -8.09
N ARG A 447 -16.69 -8.88 -8.29
CA ARG A 447 -17.63 -8.33 -7.28
C ARG A 447 -18.74 -9.30 -6.92
N GLY A 448 -19.44 -9.85 -7.91
CA GLY A 448 -20.49 -10.85 -7.71
C GLY A 448 -20.01 -12.11 -6.97
N PRO A 449 -18.96 -12.80 -7.49
CA PRO A 449 -18.37 -13.96 -6.83
C PRO A 449 -17.90 -13.69 -5.39
N TYR A 450 -17.36 -12.51 -5.12
CA TYR A 450 -16.90 -12.09 -3.79
C TYR A 450 -18.05 -11.91 -2.81
N LEU A 451 -19.11 -11.17 -3.19
CA LEU A 451 -20.27 -10.99 -2.32
C LEU A 451 -21.00 -12.31 -2.05
N GLN A 452 -21.02 -13.21 -3.03
CA GLN A 452 -21.58 -14.55 -2.85
C GLN A 452 -20.77 -15.40 -1.86
N SER A 453 -19.43 -15.26 -1.85
CA SER A 453 -18.60 -15.93 -0.84
C SER A 453 -18.80 -15.35 0.56
N CYS A 454 -18.98 -14.02 0.68
CA CYS A 454 -19.38 -13.38 1.94
C CYS A 454 -20.72 -13.96 2.45
N ARG A 455 -21.77 -13.98 1.60
CA ARG A 455 -23.09 -14.52 1.95
C ARG A 455 -22.99 -15.98 2.44
N ALA A 456 -22.20 -16.80 1.74
CA ALA A 456 -22.03 -18.21 2.09
C ALA A 456 -21.27 -18.44 3.41
N ALA A 457 -20.31 -17.57 3.75
CA ALA A 457 -19.45 -17.77 4.91
C ALA A 457 -20.01 -17.20 6.22
N ILE A 458 -20.76 -16.09 6.16
CA ILE A 458 -21.25 -15.39 7.37
C ILE A 458 -22.75 -15.62 7.62
N GLY A 459 -23.55 -15.84 6.57
CA GLY A 459 -25.01 -15.86 6.67
C GLY A 459 -25.61 -14.45 6.58
N PRO A 460 -26.74 -14.18 7.25
CA PRO A 460 -27.38 -12.86 7.26
C PRO A 460 -26.45 -11.79 7.85
N SER A 461 -26.30 -10.66 7.17
CA SER A 461 -25.37 -9.60 7.56
C SER A 461 -25.86 -8.24 7.07
N LEU A 462 -26.11 -7.34 8.00
CA LEU A 462 -26.63 -6.00 7.71
C LEU A 462 -25.70 -5.21 6.78
N SER A 463 -24.39 -5.25 7.02
CA SER A 463 -23.41 -4.54 6.20
C SER A 463 -23.33 -5.09 4.76
N LEU A 464 -23.62 -6.36 4.57
CA LEU A 464 -23.67 -7.02 3.27
C LEU A 464 -24.94 -6.64 2.50
N ASP A 465 -26.07 -6.59 3.19
CA ASP A 465 -27.35 -6.20 2.60
C ASP A 465 -27.37 -4.71 2.23
N LEU A 466 -26.84 -3.85 3.10
CA LEU A 466 -26.64 -2.42 2.83
C LEU A 466 -25.74 -2.18 1.62
N LEU A 467 -24.67 -2.95 1.46
CA LEU A 467 -23.79 -2.83 0.30
C LEU A 467 -24.48 -3.30 -1.00
N ALA A 468 -25.21 -4.41 -0.94
CA ALA A 468 -25.97 -4.90 -2.08
C ALA A 468 -27.05 -3.89 -2.54
N ALA A 469 -27.64 -3.16 -1.60
CA ALA A 469 -28.56 -2.06 -1.86
C ALA A 469 -27.91 -0.90 -2.61
N VAL A 470 -26.74 -0.44 -2.14
CA VAL A 470 -25.98 0.66 -2.77
C VAL A 470 -25.55 0.30 -4.19
N GLU A 471 -25.13 -0.94 -4.45
CA GLU A 471 -24.77 -1.39 -5.81
C GLU A 471 -25.97 -1.52 -6.77
N GLY A 472 -27.19 -1.17 -6.36
CA GLY A 472 -28.38 -1.16 -7.22
C GLY A 472 -28.83 -2.55 -7.70
N ARG A 473 -28.34 -3.63 -7.07
CA ARG A 473 -28.66 -5.01 -7.47
C ARG A 473 -30.04 -5.47 -7.01
N GLU A 474 -30.67 -4.73 -6.11
CA GLU A 474 -32.03 -4.99 -5.61
C GLU A 474 -32.81 -3.66 -5.58
N ALA A 475 -33.59 -3.41 -6.64
CA ALA A 475 -34.26 -2.13 -6.91
C ALA A 475 -35.39 -1.74 -5.93
N SER A 476 -35.77 -2.61 -4.98
CA SER A 476 -36.90 -2.37 -4.06
C SER A 476 -36.51 -2.29 -2.58
N ILE A 477 -35.25 -1.98 -2.27
CA ILE A 477 -34.73 -2.02 -0.90
C ILE A 477 -35.13 -0.82 -0.03
N LEU A 478 -35.47 0.34 -0.61
CA LEU A 478 -35.93 1.51 0.19
C LEU A 478 -37.20 1.22 1.02
N ASN A 479 -37.91 0.12 0.73
CA ASN A 479 -39.07 -0.36 1.48
C ASN A 479 -38.82 -1.71 2.20
N THR A 480 -37.57 -2.12 2.38
CA THR A 480 -37.26 -3.36 3.11
C THR A 480 -37.18 -3.12 4.61
N PRO A 481 -37.58 -4.12 5.44
CA PRO A 481 -37.52 -4.03 6.91
C PRO A 481 -36.13 -3.73 7.49
N ILE A 482 -35.07 -3.89 6.68
CA ILE A 482 -33.68 -3.62 7.04
C ILE A 482 -33.48 -2.14 7.44
N PHE A 483 -34.26 -1.21 6.85
CA PHE A 483 -34.21 0.21 7.21
C PHE A 483 -34.98 0.55 8.47
N ASP A 484 -35.93 -0.29 8.90
CA ASP A 484 -36.73 -0.05 10.11
C ASP A 484 -35.91 -0.21 11.39
N ASP A 485 -34.87 -1.07 11.35
CA ASP A 485 -33.97 -1.34 12.48
C ASP A 485 -32.70 -0.46 12.46
N LEU A 486 -32.51 0.38 11.44
CA LEU A 486 -31.35 1.26 11.29
C LEU A 486 -31.57 2.62 11.95
N GLU A 487 -30.52 3.13 12.58
CA GLU A 487 -30.45 4.52 13.02
C GLU A 487 -30.79 5.49 11.87
N GLU A 488 -31.68 6.45 12.13
CA GLU A 488 -32.32 7.28 11.09
C GLU A 488 -31.32 8.05 10.22
N GLU A 489 -30.27 8.63 10.82
CA GLU A 489 -29.23 9.35 10.07
C GLU A 489 -28.43 8.42 9.15
N ARG A 490 -28.25 7.16 9.54
CA ARG A 490 -27.60 6.17 8.68
C ARG A 490 -28.48 5.71 7.56
N ALA A 491 -29.75 5.45 7.84
CA ALA A 491 -30.74 5.12 6.83
C ALA A 491 -30.72 6.18 5.72
N ARG A 492 -30.79 7.47 6.10
CA ARG A 492 -30.68 8.59 5.17
C ARG A 492 -29.33 8.64 4.43
N LYS A 493 -28.21 8.33 5.10
CA LYS A 493 -26.88 8.28 4.47
C LYS A 493 -26.81 7.21 3.38
N TYR A 494 -27.29 6.00 3.68
CA TYR A 494 -27.31 4.92 2.70
C TYR A 494 -28.28 5.20 1.55
N GLU A 495 -29.43 5.81 1.83
CA GLU A 495 -30.33 6.29 0.78
C GLU A 495 -29.63 7.32 -0.13
N ALA A 496 -28.92 8.30 0.44
CA ALA A 496 -28.17 9.28 -0.35
C ALA A 496 -27.10 8.61 -1.23
N LEU A 497 -26.35 7.63 -0.70
CA LEU A 497 -25.39 6.85 -1.47
C LEU A 497 -26.04 6.06 -2.62
N MET A 498 -27.20 5.42 -2.37
CA MET A 498 -27.95 4.72 -3.41
C MET A 498 -28.36 5.66 -4.54
N ARG A 499 -28.84 6.88 -4.21
CA ARG A 499 -29.20 7.89 -5.22
C ARG A 499 -28.00 8.33 -6.05
N LEU A 500 -26.84 8.52 -5.40
CA LEU A 500 -25.61 8.90 -6.09
C LEU A 500 -25.12 7.80 -7.05
N GLU A 501 -25.18 6.52 -6.65
CA GLU A 501 -24.79 5.39 -7.51
C GLU A 501 -25.78 5.17 -8.68
N GLN A 502 -27.03 5.62 -8.55
CA GLN A 502 -28.04 5.57 -9.61
C GLN A 502 -28.02 6.80 -10.53
N ASP A 503 -26.98 7.64 -10.45
CA ASP A 503 -26.87 8.93 -11.14
C ASP A 503 -28.04 9.91 -10.84
N ASP A 504 -28.81 9.69 -9.76
CA ASP A 504 -29.88 10.56 -9.27
C ASP A 504 -29.35 11.59 -8.26
N THR A 505 -28.29 12.30 -8.66
CA THR A 505 -27.57 13.25 -7.80
C THR A 505 -28.47 14.35 -7.25
N ARG A 506 -29.49 14.77 -8.01
CA ARG A 506 -30.43 15.82 -7.56
C ARG A 506 -31.31 15.36 -6.39
N ALA A 507 -31.74 14.09 -6.37
CA ALA A 507 -32.50 13.55 -5.25
C ALA A 507 -31.62 13.30 -4.01
N ALA A 508 -30.31 13.08 -4.19
CA ALA A 508 -29.36 12.92 -3.08
C ALA A 508 -29.13 14.24 -2.31
N ILE A 509 -29.15 15.39 -2.98
CA ILE A 509 -28.81 16.71 -2.39
C ILE A 509 -29.63 17.05 -1.13
N PRO A 510 -30.99 16.96 -1.12
CA PRO A 510 -31.77 17.24 0.08
C PRO A 510 -31.40 16.38 1.29
N LEU A 511 -31.12 15.09 1.07
CA LEU A 511 -30.70 14.16 2.12
C LEU A 511 -29.33 14.57 2.68
N LEU A 512 -28.39 14.89 1.79
CA LEU A 512 -27.04 15.32 2.16
C LEU A 512 -27.03 16.67 2.90
N ILE A 513 -27.94 17.60 2.57
CA ILE A 513 -28.10 18.85 3.32
C ILE A 513 -28.49 18.56 4.77
N GLN A 514 -29.47 17.70 5.01
CA GLN A 514 -29.90 17.33 6.37
C GLN A 514 -28.76 16.66 7.14
N LEU A 515 -28.06 15.72 6.51
CA LEU A 515 -26.94 15.01 7.13
C LEU A 515 -25.73 15.92 7.41
N SER A 516 -25.50 16.95 6.60
CA SER A 516 -24.41 17.91 6.84
C SER A 516 -24.59 18.75 8.12
N THR A 517 -25.80 18.77 8.67
CA THR A 517 -26.14 19.46 9.93
C THR A 517 -26.30 18.52 11.13
N SER A 518 -25.95 17.25 10.97
CA SER A 518 -25.96 16.22 12.02
C SER A 518 -25.05 16.59 13.20
N ASP A 519 -25.45 16.18 14.42
CA ASP A 519 -24.61 16.27 15.62
C ASP A 519 -23.47 15.23 15.62
N ASP A 520 -23.65 14.13 14.87
CA ASP A 520 -22.56 13.19 14.58
C ASP A 520 -21.56 13.82 13.60
N GLU A 521 -20.41 14.22 14.14
CA GLU A 521 -19.32 14.86 13.40
C GLU A 521 -18.84 14.05 12.19
N LEU A 522 -18.82 12.70 12.28
CA LEU A 522 -18.37 11.85 11.17
C LEU A 522 -19.38 11.84 10.04
N ILE A 523 -20.68 11.72 10.37
CA ILE A 523 -21.75 11.80 9.37
C ILE A 523 -21.77 13.18 8.72
N ALA A 524 -21.68 14.25 9.51
CA ALA A 524 -21.68 15.61 9.02
C ALA A 524 -20.49 15.89 8.08
N ASN A 525 -19.28 15.44 8.45
CA ASN A 525 -18.07 15.59 7.64
C ASN A 525 -18.16 14.82 6.31
N GLU A 526 -18.58 13.55 6.35
CA GLU A 526 -18.74 12.73 5.14
C GLU A 526 -19.85 13.29 4.23
N ALA A 527 -20.99 13.72 4.81
CA ALA A 527 -22.09 14.33 4.07
C ALA A 527 -21.68 15.66 3.43
N THR A 528 -20.91 16.50 4.13
CA THR A 528 -20.40 17.77 3.60
C THR A 528 -19.48 17.55 2.40
N LYS A 529 -18.60 16.54 2.45
CA LYS A 529 -17.78 16.12 1.31
C LYS A 529 -18.65 15.71 0.13
N MET A 530 -19.56 14.74 0.33
CA MET A 530 -20.45 14.23 -0.72
C MET A 530 -21.34 15.32 -1.32
N LEU A 531 -21.86 16.24 -0.49
CA LEU A 531 -22.68 17.37 -0.93
C LEU A 531 -21.90 18.34 -1.81
N THR A 532 -20.63 18.59 -1.48
CA THR A 532 -19.75 19.45 -2.28
C THR A 532 -19.54 18.85 -3.67
N ASP A 533 -19.26 17.54 -3.73
CA ASP A 533 -19.12 16.82 -4.99
C ASP A 533 -20.43 16.80 -5.79
N ALA A 534 -21.56 16.51 -5.13
CA ALA A 534 -22.88 16.51 -5.75
C ALA A 534 -23.25 17.87 -6.37
N TYR A 535 -22.96 18.99 -5.67
CA TYR A 535 -23.16 20.33 -6.21
C TYR A 535 -22.31 20.61 -7.45
N ILE A 536 -21.06 20.14 -7.49
CA ILE A 536 -20.22 20.27 -8.69
C ILE A 536 -20.83 19.46 -9.84
N ASP A 537 -21.29 18.24 -9.58
CA ASP A 537 -21.87 17.36 -10.59
C ASP A 537 -23.17 17.88 -11.21
N VAL A 538 -24.00 18.59 -10.44
CA VAL A 538 -25.21 19.24 -10.98
C VAL A 538 -24.98 20.65 -11.53
N GLY A 539 -23.73 21.13 -11.56
CA GLY A 539 -23.35 22.46 -12.06
C GLY A 539 -23.62 23.62 -11.10
N GLU A 540 -23.94 23.35 -9.83
CA GLU A 540 -24.15 24.35 -8.79
C GLU A 540 -22.83 24.75 -8.09
N THR A 541 -21.80 25.07 -8.87
CA THR A 541 -20.43 25.34 -8.41
C THR A 541 -20.34 26.43 -7.33
N GLU A 542 -21.18 27.47 -7.40
CA GLU A 542 -21.19 28.52 -6.37
C GLU A 542 -21.56 27.97 -4.98
N LYS A 543 -22.53 27.06 -4.91
CA LYS A 543 -22.93 26.43 -3.63
C LYS A 543 -21.83 25.51 -3.11
N ALA A 544 -21.16 24.77 -4.01
CA ALA A 544 -20.01 23.93 -3.64
C ALA A 544 -18.88 24.77 -3.01
N ILE A 545 -18.50 25.89 -3.64
CA ILE A 545 -17.46 26.80 -3.13
C ILE A 545 -17.89 27.41 -1.79
N GLY A 546 -19.14 27.89 -1.69
CA GLY A 546 -19.68 28.46 -0.46
C GLY A 546 -19.66 27.46 0.70
N LEU A 547 -20.04 26.21 0.45
CA LEU A 547 -20.01 25.12 1.43
C LEU A 547 -18.59 24.80 1.88
N PHE A 548 -17.65 24.65 0.94
CA PHE A 548 -16.24 24.42 1.23
C PHE A 548 -15.64 25.53 2.11
N VAL A 549 -15.87 26.81 1.75
CA VAL A 549 -15.36 27.96 2.50
C VAL A 549 -15.98 28.00 3.89
N ALA A 550 -17.29 27.80 4.02
CA ALA A 550 -17.98 27.79 5.30
C ALA A 550 -17.46 26.68 6.23
N ALA A 551 -17.29 25.46 5.71
CA ALA A 551 -16.74 24.34 6.47
C ALA A 551 -15.30 24.62 6.92
N SER A 552 -14.45 25.11 6.01
CA SER A 552 -13.04 25.40 6.29
C SER A 552 -12.84 26.54 7.30
N LEU A 553 -13.73 27.54 7.31
CA LEU A 553 -13.71 28.64 8.28
C LEU A 553 -14.16 28.19 9.68
N ARG A 554 -15.07 27.22 9.77
CA ARG A 554 -15.49 26.62 11.05
C ARG A 554 -14.40 25.73 11.63
N ASN A 555 -13.80 24.89 10.80
CA ASN A 555 -12.71 24.01 11.20
C ASN A 555 -11.72 23.83 10.06
N THR A 556 -10.51 24.36 10.19
CA THR A 556 -9.46 24.23 9.17
C THR A 556 -9.03 22.77 8.94
N ASN A 557 -9.26 21.89 9.91
CA ASN A 557 -8.89 20.48 9.82
C ASN A 557 -9.81 19.67 8.90
N VAL A 558 -10.94 20.24 8.43
CA VAL A 558 -11.84 19.57 7.45
C VAL A 558 -11.41 19.76 6.01
N VAL A 559 -10.48 20.69 5.73
CA VAL A 559 -9.94 20.94 4.37
C VAL A 559 -9.45 19.66 3.66
N PRO A 560 -8.72 18.73 4.32
CA PRO A 560 -8.30 17.47 3.72
C PRO A 560 -9.43 16.58 3.18
N LEU A 561 -10.67 16.75 3.64
CA LEU A 561 -11.80 15.93 3.20
C LEU A 561 -12.17 16.21 1.73
N PHE A 562 -11.85 17.41 1.22
CA PHE A 562 -12.32 17.87 -0.08
C PHE A 562 -11.29 17.67 -1.19
N ASP A 563 -11.78 17.29 -2.38
CA ASP A 563 -10.98 17.35 -3.61
C ASP A 563 -10.79 18.82 -4.02
N THR A 564 -9.79 19.45 -3.42
CA THR A 564 -9.50 20.87 -3.63
C THR A 564 -9.12 21.15 -5.08
N GLN A 565 -8.55 20.17 -5.81
CA GLN A 565 -8.21 20.34 -7.23
C GLN A 565 -9.48 20.42 -8.07
N ARG A 566 -10.44 19.53 -7.83
CA ARG A 566 -11.75 19.54 -8.51
C ARG A 566 -12.51 20.83 -8.23
N ILE A 567 -12.55 21.28 -6.97
CA ILE A 567 -13.20 22.56 -6.62
C ILE A 567 -12.49 23.73 -7.34
N CYS A 568 -11.15 23.74 -7.37
CA CYS A 568 -10.38 24.75 -8.09
C CYS A 568 -10.67 24.76 -9.59
N GLN A 569 -10.80 23.58 -10.20
CA GLN A 569 -11.08 23.44 -11.62
C GLN A 569 -12.50 23.93 -11.94
N ALA A 570 -13.50 23.46 -11.19
CA ALA A 570 -14.88 23.92 -11.34
C ALA A 570 -15.00 25.43 -11.15
N ALA A 571 -14.29 26.01 -10.18
CA ALA A 571 -14.24 27.45 -9.96
C ALA A 571 -13.64 28.20 -11.17
N ARG A 572 -12.57 27.69 -11.78
CA ARG A 572 -11.97 28.31 -12.98
C ARG A 572 -12.93 28.28 -14.15
N ASP A 573 -13.59 27.16 -14.38
CA ASP A 573 -14.52 26.99 -15.49
C ASP A 573 -15.70 27.97 -15.34
N ALA A 574 -16.24 28.09 -14.11
CA ALA A 574 -17.28 29.06 -13.78
C ALA A 574 -16.83 30.53 -13.97
N ILE A 575 -15.58 30.88 -13.62
CA ILE A 575 -15.05 32.25 -13.80
C ILE A 575 -14.77 32.55 -15.27
N SER A 576 -14.26 31.58 -16.04
CA SER A 576 -13.92 31.75 -17.45
C SER A 576 -15.15 31.95 -18.35
N GLY A 577 -16.31 31.48 -17.91
CA GLY A 577 -17.58 31.62 -18.62
C GLY A 577 -18.36 32.92 -18.34
N PHE A 578 -17.90 33.79 -17.43
CA PHE A 578 -18.67 34.97 -17.00
C PHE A 578 -17.83 36.26 -16.92
N GLU A 579 -18.30 37.32 -17.58
CA GLU A 579 -17.89 38.73 -17.34
C GLU A 579 -18.39 39.29 -15.98
N ARG A 580 -18.72 38.46 -14.97
CA ARG A 580 -19.42 38.90 -13.74
C ARG A 580 -18.50 39.24 -12.58
N ARG A 581 -18.97 40.20 -11.76
CA ARG A 581 -18.43 40.56 -10.44
C ARG A 581 -18.25 39.32 -9.56
N ILE A 582 -17.03 39.11 -9.10
CA ILE A 582 -16.64 38.00 -8.23
C ILE A 582 -17.26 38.18 -6.85
N ARG A 583 -17.90 37.12 -6.34
CA ARG A 583 -18.51 37.11 -5.00
C ARG A 583 -17.44 36.94 -3.91
N LEU A 584 -17.75 37.34 -2.67
CA LEU A 584 -16.78 37.36 -1.56
C LEU A 584 -16.25 35.95 -1.21
N ASP A 585 -17.11 34.95 -1.22
CA ASP A 585 -16.79 33.53 -1.07
C ASP A 585 -15.80 33.04 -2.14
N GLN A 586 -15.98 33.42 -3.40
CA GLN A 586 -15.03 33.12 -4.47
C GLN A 586 -13.67 33.82 -4.24
N ALA A 587 -13.66 35.06 -3.77
CA ALA A 587 -12.43 35.78 -3.45
C ALA A 587 -11.69 35.15 -2.25
N VAL A 588 -12.42 34.76 -1.20
CA VAL A 588 -11.88 34.03 -0.04
C VAL A 588 -11.35 32.67 -0.47
N PHE A 589 -12.10 31.92 -1.29
CA PHE A 589 -11.69 30.64 -1.85
C PHE A 589 -10.40 30.76 -2.67
N LEU A 590 -10.30 31.75 -3.58
CA LEU A 590 -9.08 31.98 -4.36
C LEU A 590 -7.89 32.35 -3.48
N ARG A 591 -8.11 33.13 -2.41
CA ARG A 591 -7.07 33.46 -1.43
C ARG A 591 -6.65 32.23 -0.62
N MET A 592 -7.60 31.43 -0.15
CA MET A 592 -7.34 30.15 0.51
C MET A 592 -6.50 29.28 -0.40
N CYS A 593 -6.94 29.03 -1.63
CA CYS A 593 -6.21 28.25 -2.64
C CYS A 593 -4.80 28.81 -2.89
N SER A 594 -4.61 30.13 -2.88
CA SER A 594 -3.29 30.75 -3.04
C SER A 594 -2.37 30.56 -1.83
N ALA A 595 -2.90 30.57 -0.62
CA ALA A 595 -2.16 30.34 0.62
C ALA A 595 -1.82 28.85 0.83
N ILE A 596 -2.75 28.00 0.38
CA ILE A 596 -2.70 26.54 0.33
C ILE A 596 -1.70 26.07 -0.75
N SER A 597 -1.59 26.78 -1.87
CA SER A 597 -0.71 26.43 -2.99
C SER A 597 0.67 27.09 -2.91
N ILE A 598 1.54 26.62 -2.01
CA ILE A 598 2.99 26.96 -2.06
C ILE A 598 3.72 26.24 -3.22
N GLY A 599 3.05 25.35 -3.98
CA GLY A 599 3.69 24.50 -5.00
C GLY A 599 3.27 24.65 -6.46
N ALA A 600 2.13 25.26 -6.80
CA ALA A 600 1.63 25.24 -8.18
C ALA A 600 1.76 26.61 -8.87
N GLY A 601 2.67 26.70 -9.85
CA GLY A 601 2.87 27.90 -10.70
C GLY A 601 1.63 28.39 -11.46
N LEU A 602 0.54 27.61 -11.49
CA LEU A 602 -0.71 27.94 -12.17
C LEU A 602 -1.54 29.05 -11.50
N LEU A 603 -1.51 29.20 -10.17
CA LEU A 603 -2.28 30.25 -9.48
C LEU A 603 -1.67 31.65 -9.58
N ARG A 604 -0.38 31.76 -9.98
CA ARG A 604 0.27 33.06 -10.20
C ARG A 604 -0.29 33.82 -11.41
N ARG A 605 -0.86 33.13 -12.41
CA ARG A 605 -1.54 33.78 -13.54
C ARG A 605 -2.90 34.33 -13.16
N ALA A 606 -3.70 33.58 -12.39
CA ALA A 606 -4.95 34.07 -11.84
C ALA A 606 -4.70 35.28 -10.91
N ALA A 607 -3.72 35.20 -10.00
CA ALA A 607 -3.36 36.31 -9.12
C ALA A 607 -2.84 37.56 -9.85
N ARG A 608 -2.26 37.43 -11.06
CA ARG A 608 -1.87 38.60 -11.89
C ARG A 608 -3.07 39.36 -12.44
N VAL A 609 -4.11 38.64 -12.87
CA VAL A 609 -5.36 39.26 -13.38
C VAL A 609 -6.02 40.14 -12.31
N PHE A 610 -5.84 39.82 -11.02
CA PHE A 610 -6.39 40.61 -9.91
C PHE A 610 -5.56 41.84 -9.51
N ARG A 611 -4.26 41.89 -9.85
CA ARG A 611 -3.39 43.03 -9.51
C ARG A 611 -3.71 44.28 -10.33
N ASP A 612 -4.29 44.07 -11.51
CA ASP A 612 -4.63 45.11 -12.48
C ASP A 612 -6.12 45.51 -12.43
N SER A 613 -6.89 45.01 -11.45
CA SER A 613 -8.31 45.37 -11.27
C SER A 613 -8.47 46.76 -10.63
N PRO A 614 -9.31 47.66 -11.18
CA PRO A 614 -9.41 49.06 -10.75
C PRO A 614 -10.24 49.29 -9.47
N LEU A 615 -10.63 48.23 -8.74
CA LEU A 615 -11.53 48.35 -7.59
C LEU A 615 -10.77 48.62 -6.26
N PRO A 616 -11.06 49.72 -5.53
CA PRO A 616 -10.34 50.13 -4.31
C PRO A 616 -10.38 49.10 -3.16
N ALA A 617 -11.41 48.25 -3.11
CA ALA A 617 -11.58 47.23 -2.07
C ALA A 617 -10.47 46.16 -2.06
N PHE A 618 -9.77 45.96 -3.19
CA PHE A 618 -8.70 44.95 -3.30
C PHE A 618 -7.33 45.41 -2.78
N ARG A 619 -7.11 46.72 -2.56
CA ARG A 619 -5.85 47.24 -1.98
C ARG A 619 -5.79 47.20 -0.45
N ALA A 620 -6.93 47.09 0.23
CA ALA A 620 -6.98 47.06 1.69
C ALA A 620 -6.62 45.65 2.26
N CYS A 621 -6.83 44.58 1.48
CA CYS A 621 -6.51 43.20 1.90
C CYS A 621 -5.08 42.75 1.55
N SER A 622 -4.23 43.63 1.02
CA SER A 622 -2.84 43.35 0.65
C SER A 622 -1.81 43.69 1.74
N ARG A 623 -2.25 43.94 2.98
CA ARG A 623 -1.38 44.03 4.16
C ARG A 623 -1.53 42.78 5.01
#